data_AF-A0A1G5RHE1-F1
#
_entry.id   AF-A0A1G5RHE1-F1
#
_cell.length_a   1.000
_cell.length_b   1.000
_cell.length_c   1.000
_cell.angle_alpha   90.00
_cell.angle_beta   90.00
_cell.angle_gamma   90.00
#
_symmetry.space_group_name_H-M   'P 1'
#
loop_
_entity.id
_entity.type
_entity.pdbx_description
1 polymer ?
#
loop_
_entity_poly.entity_id
_entity_poly.type
_entity_poly.pdbx_seq_one_letter_code
_entity_poly.pdbx_strand_id
1 'polypeptide(L)'
;MSNRPALKPVLHIIGDLLSAGLCTGMAWLFWTAGVGDWALLRLFAAIFAVGALQPLAKGLYGLLRLILRQRSWARFQRQGAAPKADKLASSEDLSARGMFK
;
A
#
# COMPACT_ATOMS: atom_id res chain seq x y z
N MET A 1 4.59 19.50 12.71
CA MET A 1 3.45 18.81 12.06
C MET A 1 3.50 17.35 12.47
N SER A 2 2.46 16.85 13.15
CA SER A 2 2.41 15.48 13.67
C SER A 2 2.44 14.47 12.52
N ASN A 3 3.54 13.74 12.40
CA ASN A 3 3.83 12.79 11.31
C ASN A 3 3.15 11.43 11.53
N ARG A 4 1.95 11.41 12.13
CA ARG A 4 1.21 10.17 12.34
C ARG A 4 0.62 9.72 11.00
N PRO A 5 0.89 8.49 10.53
CA PRO A 5 0.17 7.96 9.38
C PRO A 5 -1.33 8.06 9.70
N ALA A 6 -2.11 8.64 8.79
CA ALA A 6 -3.55 8.73 8.98
C ALA A 6 -4.06 7.29 9.21
N LEU A 7 -4.62 7.00 10.38
CA LEU A 7 -5.10 5.65 10.72
C LEU A 7 -6.24 5.20 9.80
N LYS A 8 -7.06 6.15 9.33
CA LYS A 8 -8.23 5.89 8.48
C LYS A 8 -7.93 5.06 7.22
N PRO A 9 -6.95 5.39 6.37
CA PRO A 9 -6.62 4.59 5.19
C PRO A 9 -6.06 3.20 5.53
N VAL A 10 -5.31 3.06 6.63
CA VAL A 10 -4.80 1.74 7.05
C VAL A 10 -5.95 0.84 7.50
N LEU A 11 -6.89 1.37 8.27
CA LEU A 11 -8.09 0.64 8.71
C LEU A 11 -8.97 0.23 7.52
N HIS A 12 -9.10 1.08 6.49
CA HIS A 12 -9.82 0.71 5.26
C HIS A 12 -9.16 -0.47 4.55
N ILE A 13 -7.83 -0.44 4.38
CA ILE A 13 -7.09 -1.55 3.73
C ILE A 13 -7.27 -2.85 4.50
N ILE A 14 -7.19 -2.80 5.83
CA ILE A 14 -7.39 -3.97 6.69
C ILE A 14 -8.84 -4.47 6.55
N GLY A 15 -9.82 -3.57 6.58
CA GLY A 15 -11.23 -3.92 6.39
C GLY A 15 -11.48 -4.61 5.05
N ASP A 16 -10.98 -4.03 3.95
CA ASP A 16 -11.10 -4.60 2.61
C ASP A 16 -10.46 -6.00 2.52
N LEU A 17 -9.25 -6.18 3.06
CA LEU A 17 -8.58 -7.49 3.06
C LEU A 17 -9.30 -8.51 3.94
N LEU A 18 -9.84 -8.10 5.09
CA LEU A 18 -10.59 -8.97 5.98
C LEU A 18 -11.91 -9.40 5.34
N SER A 19 -12.65 -8.48 4.70
CA SER A 19 -13.84 -8.81 3.93
C SER A 19 -13.53 -9.78 2.79
N ALA A 20 -12.44 -9.56 2.04
CA ALA A 20 -12.01 -10.49 1.00
C ALA A 20 -11.68 -11.88 1.56
N GLY A 21 -10.99 -11.93 2.70
CA GLY A 21 -10.68 -13.18 3.40
C GLY A 21 -11.93 -13.92 3.86
N LEU A 22 -12.90 -13.21 4.45
CA LEU A 22 -14.18 -13.78 4.88
C LEU A 22 -14.99 -14.32 3.70
N CYS A 23 -15.11 -13.56 2.61
CA CYS A 23 -15.79 -14.02 1.40
C CYS A 23 -15.11 -15.26 0.81
N THR A 24 -13.78 -15.29 0.76
CA THR A 24 -13.02 -16.45 0.26
C THR A 24 -13.18 -17.67 1.17
N GLY A 25 -13.14 -17.47 2.49
CA GLY A 25 -13.38 -18.53 3.48
C GLY A 25 -14.79 -19.12 3.36
N MET A 26 -15.80 -18.27 3.18
CA MET A 26 -17.17 -18.71 2.91
C MET A 26 -17.30 -19.46 1.58
N ALA A 27 -16.65 -18.97 0.53
CA ALA A 27 -16.61 -19.67 -0.76
C ALA A 27 -16.03 -21.08 -0.61
N TRP A 28 -14.93 -21.22 0.14
CA TRP A 28 -14.32 -22.51 0.43
C TRP A 28 -15.23 -23.44 1.25
N LEU A 29 -15.91 -22.92 2.27
CA LEU A 29 -16.86 -23.70 3.06
C LEU A 29 -18.02 -24.21 2.21
N PHE A 30 -18.59 -23.38 1.34
CA PHE A 30 -19.66 -23.82 0.44
C PHE A 30 -19.18 -24.80 -0.62
N TRP A 31 -17.95 -24.62 -1.11
CA TRP A 31 -17.33 -25.54 -2.07
C TRP A 31 -17.13 -26.93 -1.47
N THR A 32 -16.59 -26.99 -0.25
CA THR A 32 -16.31 -28.25 0.46
C THR A 32 -17.56 -28.91 1.03
N ALA A 33 -18.58 -28.14 1.41
CA ALA A 33 -19.90 -28.67 1.76
C ALA A 33 -20.68 -29.17 0.55
N GLY A 34 -20.39 -28.67 -0.65
CA GLY A 34 -21.02 -29.08 -1.91
C GLY A 34 -20.50 -30.39 -2.51
N VAL A 35 -19.90 -31.28 -1.72
CA VAL A 35 -19.46 -32.62 -2.15
C VAL A 35 -20.71 -33.53 -2.23
N GLY A 36 -21.45 -33.42 -3.34
CA GLY A 36 -22.70 -34.14 -3.65
C GLY A 36 -23.51 -33.43 -4.75
N ASP A 37 -24.76 -33.84 -4.98
CA ASP A 37 -25.70 -33.24 -5.96
C ASP A 37 -26.24 -31.84 -5.57
N TRP A 38 -25.58 -31.17 -4.64
CA TRP A 38 -26.00 -29.87 -4.10
C TRP A 38 -25.47 -28.74 -4.97
N ALA A 39 -25.94 -28.68 -6.22
CA ALA A 39 -25.53 -27.68 -7.22
C ALA A 39 -25.69 -26.22 -6.74
N LEU A 40 -26.70 -25.96 -5.89
CA LEU A 40 -26.93 -24.66 -5.25
C LEU A 40 -25.76 -24.21 -4.37
N LEU A 41 -25.15 -25.11 -3.58
CA LEU A 41 -24.00 -24.78 -2.72
C LEU A 41 -22.77 -24.40 -3.56
N ARG A 42 -22.57 -25.05 -4.70
CA ARG A 42 -21.51 -24.70 -5.65
C ARG A 42 -21.73 -23.33 -6.28
N LEU A 43 -22.98 -22.96 -6.57
CA LEU A 43 -23.33 -21.63 -7.06
C LEU A 43 -23.03 -20.56 -6.01
N PHE A 44 -23.41 -20.79 -4.74
CA PHE A 44 -23.06 -19.86 -3.65
C PHE A 44 -21.55 -19.73 -3.48
N ALA A 45 -20.80 -20.84 -3.55
CA ALA A 45 -19.34 -20.81 -3.51
C ALA A 45 -18.76 -19.90 -4.61
N ALA A 46 -19.27 -20.01 -5.84
CA ALA A 46 -18.84 -19.16 -6.95
C ALA A 46 -19.19 -17.68 -6.74
N ILE A 47 -20.40 -17.37 -6.24
CA ILE A 47 -20.82 -15.99 -5.93
C ILE A 47 -19.90 -15.38 -4.87
N PHE A 48 -19.60 -16.11 -3.80
CA PHE A 48 -18.70 -15.62 -2.74
C PHE A 48 -17.26 -15.48 -3.23
N ALA A 49 -16.78 -16.37 -4.11
CA ALA A 49 -15.46 -16.27 -4.72
C ALA A 49 -15.33 -15.02 -5.60
N VAL A 50 -16.33 -14.74 -6.44
CA VAL A 50 -16.36 -13.53 -7.28
C VAL A 50 -16.53 -12.28 -6.41
N GLY A 51 -17.38 -12.33 -5.39
CA GLY A 51 -17.57 -11.26 -4.42
C GLY A 51 -16.31 -10.86 -3.67
N ALA A 52 -15.37 -11.80 -3.46
CA ALA A 52 -14.08 -11.53 -2.83
C ALA A 52 -13.14 -10.70 -3.73
N LEU A 53 -13.29 -10.71 -5.06
CA LEU A 53 -12.37 -10.06 -5.99
C LEU A 53 -12.32 -8.54 -5.81
N GLN A 54 -13.49 -7.91 -5.65
CA GLN A 54 -13.57 -6.45 -5.50
C GLN A 54 -12.83 -5.93 -4.24
N PRO A 55 -13.13 -6.40 -3.02
CA PRO A 55 -12.43 -5.95 -1.83
C PRO A 55 -10.96 -6.38 -1.84
N LEU A 56 -10.62 -7.54 -2.42
CA LEU A 56 -9.22 -7.97 -2.57
C LEU A 56 -8.42 -7.00 -3.44
N ALA A 57 -8.96 -6.62 -4.61
CA ALA A 57 -8.31 -5.68 -5.51
C ALA A 57 -8.16 -4.29 -4.88
N LYS A 58 -9.19 -3.79 -4.17
CA LYS A 58 -9.14 -2.51 -3.45
C LYS A 58 -8.09 -2.53 -2.33
N GLY A 59 -8.08 -3.58 -1.51
CA GLY A 59 -7.13 -3.76 -0.43
C GLY A 59 -5.68 -3.84 -0.94
N LEU A 60 -5.43 -4.63 -1.99
CA LEU A 60 -4.11 -4.74 -2.63
C LEU A 60 -3.64 -3.42 -3.23
N TYR A 61 -4.51 -2.71 -3.96
CA TYR A 61 -4.20 -1.42 -4.53
C TYR A 61 -3.88 -0.38 -3.44
N GLY A 62 -4.69 -0.34 -2.37
CA GLY A 62 -4.46 0.53 -1.22
C GLY A 62 -3.12 0.23 -0.53
N LEU A 63 -2.80 -1.05 -0.35
CA LEU A 63 -1.53 -1.51 0.21
C LEU A 63 -0.34 -1.10 -0.67
N LEU A 64 -0.40 -1.34 -1.97
CA LEU A 64 0.63 -0.95 -2.93
C LEU A 64 0.86 0.57 -2.90
N ARG A 65 -0.21 1.36 -2.91
CA ARG A 65 -0.11 2.83 -2.83
C ARG A 65 0.54 3.28 -1.52
N LEU A 66 0.21 2.63 -0.41
CA LEU A 66 0.80 2.91 0.90
C LEU A 66 2.30 2.59 0.91
N ILE A 67 2.70 1.44 0.37
CA ILE A 67 4.11 1.03 0.24
C ILE A 67 4.87 2.02 -0.66
N LEU A 68 4.31 2.41 -1.81
CA LEU A 68 4.95 3.38 -2.71
C LEU A 68 5.14 4.74 -2.02
N ARG A 69 4.15 5.19 -1.25
CA ARG A 69 4.24 6.43 -0.47
C ARG A 69 5.28 6.34 0.63
N GLN A 70 5.38 5.21 1.33
CA GLN A 70 6.45 4.99 2.32
C GLN A 70 7.83 4.95 1.66
N ARG A 71 7.97 4.33 0.49
CA ARG A 71 9.22 4.31 -0.28
C ARG A 71 9.64 5.70 -0.74
N SER A 72 8.70 6.53 -1.21
CA SER A 72 9.01 7.90 -1.62
C SER A 72 9.42 8.76 -0.43
N TRP A 73 8.76 8.62 0.72
CA TRP A 73 9.16 9.25 1.98
C TRP A 73 10.52 8.79 2.47
N ALA A 74 10.81 7.49 2.45
CA ALA A 74 12.12 6.96 2.82
C ALA A 74 13.22 7.50 1.88
N ARG A 75 12.92 7.63 0.58
CA ARG A 75 13.84 8.26 -0.39
C ARG A 75 14.05 9.74 -0.10
N PHE A 76 12.99 10.48 0.21
CA PHE A 76 13.08 11.89 0.60
C PHE A 76 13.86 12.07 1.89
N GLN A 77 13.62 11.24 2.90
CA GLN A 77 14.40 11.24 4.14
C GLN A 77 15.87 10.92 3.88
N ARG A 78 16.19 9.96 3.00
CA ARG A 78 17.59 9.70 2.61
C ARG A 78 18.23 10.88 1.88
N GLN A 79 17.47 11.63 1.08
CA GLN A 79 17.95 12.82 0.36
C GLN A 79 18.03 14.08 1.24
N GLY A 80 17.20 14.19 2.28
CA GLY A 80 17.26 15.27 3.28
C GLY A 80 18.18 14.96 4.46
N ALA A 81 18.44 13.69 4.74
CA ALA A 81 19.42 13.20 5.72
C ALA A 81 20.80 12.98 5.12
N ALA A 82 20.93 12.97 3.78
CA ALA A 82 22.11 13.54 3.18
C ALA A 82 21.97 15.04 3.44
N PRO A 83 22.64 15.64 4.44
CA PRO A 83 22.81 17.07 4.36
C PRO A 83 23.38 17.27 2.96
N LYS A 84 22.80 18.19 2.19
CA LYS A 84 23.65 18.97 1.32
C LYS A 84 24.59 19.71 2.28
N ALA A 85 25.57 18.98 2.81
CA ALA A 85 26.74 19.52 3.42
C ALA A 85 27.27 20.51 2.39
N ASP A 86 27.48 21.74 2.82
CA ASP A 86 28.78 22.35 2.62
C ASP A 86 29.27 22.46 1.18
N LYS A 87 28.34 22.53 0.22
CA LYS A 87 28.53 23.29 -1.00
C LYS A 87 27.74 24.59 -0.91
N LEU A 88 27.72 25.19 0.28
CA LEU A 88 28.16 26.57 0.37
C LEU A 88 29.54 26.56 -0.31
N ALA A 89 29.58 26.99 -1.57
CA ALA A 89 30.85 27.26 -2.20
C ALA A 89 31.65 28.09 -1.19
N SER A 90 32.79 27.58 -0.73
CA SER A 90 33.66 28.39 0.12
C SER A 90 33.93 29.69 -0.65
N SER A 91 34.09 30.80 0.05
CA SER A 91 34.44 32.06 -0.58
C SER A 91 35.64 31.93 -1.53
N GLU A 92 36.54 30.99 -1.26
CA GLU A 92 37.65 30.59 -2.15
C GLU A 92 37.19 30.03 -3.51
N ASP A 93 36.16 29.18 -3.57
CA ASP A 93 35.64 28.60 -4.82
C ASP A 93 34.87 29.64 -5.67
N LEU A 94 34.24 30.63 -5.02
CA LEU A 94 33.59 31.77 -5.70
C LEU A 94 34.59 32.82 -6.18
N SER A 95 35.68 33.03 -5.44
CA SER A 95 36.82 33.89 -5.82
C SER A 95 37.60 33.29 -7.01
N ALA A 96 37.90 31.99 -6.97
CA ALA A 96 38.59 31.29 -8.05
C ALA A 96 37.79 31.26 -9.38
N ARG A 97 36.47 31.45 -9.31
CA ARG A 97 35.58 31.56 -10.49
C ARG A 97 35.28 33.01 -10.89
N GLY A 98 35.90 34.01 -10.26
CA GLY A 98 35.82 35.41 -10.65
C GLY A 98 34.43 36.05 -10.46
N MET A 99 33.59 35.48 -9.59
CA MET A 99 32.22 35.96 -9.40
C MET A 99 32.10 37.14 -8.43
N PHE A 100 33.13 37.45 -7.64
CA PHE A 100 33.23 38.67 -6.82
C PHE A 100 34.67 39.20 -6.81
N LYS A 101 34.82 40.51 -6.60
CA LYS A 101 36.09 41.23 -6.49
C LYS A 101 36.24 41.79 -5.09
#